data_AF-A0A3D5D9E5-F1
#
_entry.id   AF-A0A3D5D9E5-F1
#
_cell.length_a   1.000
_cell.length_b   1.000
_cell.length_c   1.000
_cell.angle_alpha   90.00
_cell.angle_beta   90.00
_cell.angle_gamma   90.00
#
_symmetry.space_group_name_H-M   'P 1'
#
loop_
_entity.id
_entity.type
_entity.pdbx_description
1 polymer ?
#
loop_
_entity_poly.entity_id
_entity_poly.type
_entity_poly.pdbx_seq_one_letter_code
_entity_poly.pdbx_strand_id
1 'polypeptide(L)'
;MYVIALFPGDSALLLFLLVAGAFVGLGVLTDGLRMAMLTVAAGISLLASQYLGGFVPASLLPTNPVWRSFGLDAALAYPALLAVLFLVIHKLHELASIEIKYKLEPRKHADWRRVNSVIGLCLGGILGILHFLYIAGKVTPIGYATAQMPAADPAHDPVGYRIAGRLYKDFNSLGIDHAARPFDPMPGEYYAAVDVAALVYNNFGTQNASHILQFRGRLLSYPGLIDAAYQNANVVHLGRVHPGNKFLEALITRRGLSTVLADPTLKAAARDQQLRTQLAQVDLNDLREYLHKGESPQYNSVALAQQRRPRILGRWVMDVDNTVEQFERAYPLATDPRTKRNIRQYLTAIAEQMSLSFSDGFYYLESKYFHPKALAREVNEFIPRTPNKPIAEIQSAPPQLQLFGQWAKDRNSSGFRTTFQFRDANRQVVEETPVHIMMYSTQMILTLEKFPGEKYVFVRD
;
A
#
# COMPACT_ATOMS: atom_id res chain seq x y z
N MET A 1 29.77 5.78 17.31
CA MET A 1 28.94 6.89 17.83
C MET A 1 27.70 6.25 18.48
N TYR A 2 27.80 5.93 19.77
CA TYR A 2 26.93 5.00 20.51
C TYR A 2 26.13 5.69 21.63
N VAL A 3 25.85 6.99 21.53
CA VAL A 3 25.16 7.76 22.58
C VAL A 3 23.82 8.27 22.08
N ILE A 4 22.90 7.39 21.71
CA ILE A 4 21.49 7.76 21.49
C ILE A 4 20.59 6.56 21.84
N ALA A 5 20.52 6.15 23.10
CA ALA A 5 19.45 5.29 23.61
C ALA A 5 19.53 5.19 25.14
N LEU A 6 18.76 6.01 25.86
CA LEU A 6 18.41 5.70 27.25
C LEU A 6 16.90 5.69 27.48
N PHE A 7 16.08 6.47 26.76
CA PHE A 7 14.62 6.53 26.94
C PHE A 7 13.82 6.79 25.64
N PRO A 8 12.54 6.41 25.59
CA PRO A 8 11.60 6.88 24.57
C PRO A 8 11.54 8.41 24.58
N GLY A 9 11.60 9.05 23.41
CA GLY A 9 11.61 10.52 23.31
C GLY A 9 13.00 11.15 23.23
N ASP A 10 14.08 10.42 23.48
CA ASP A 10 15.45 10.98 23.49
C ASP A 10 15.82 11.66 22.17
N SER A 11 15.42 11.09 21.01
CA SER A 11 15.82 11.66 19.73
C SER A 11 15.04 12.93 19.40
N ALA A 12 13.76 12.99 19.79
CA ALA A 12 12.95 14.20 19.67
C ALA A 12 13.43 15.30 20.64
N LEU A 13 13.76 14.95 21.88
CA LEU A 13 14.29 15.89 22.88
C LEU A 13 15.66 16.43 22.47
N LEU A 14 16.57 15.58 21.98
CA LEU A 14 17.86 16.02 21.46
C LEU A 14 17.69 16.96 20.26
N LEU A 15 16.78 16.63 19.35
CA LEU A 15 16.46 17.51 18.22
C LEU A 15 15.87 18.84 18.70
N PHE A 16 14.97 18.82 19.69
CA PHE A 16 14.41 20.02 20.28
C PHE A 16 15.49 20.89 20.92
N LEU A 17 16.34 20.32 21.78
CA LEU A 17 17.44 21.04 22.42
C LEU A 17 18.41 21.61 21.39
N LEU A 18 18.71 20.85 20.33
CA LEU A 18 19.58 21.30 19.26
C LEU A 18 18.97 22.47 18.48
N VAL A 19 17.71 22.36 18.05
CA VAL A 19 17.06 23.38 17.21
C VAL A 19 16.66 24.59 18.06
N ALA A 20 15.88 24.39 19.12
CA ALA A 20 15.45 25.47 19.99
C ALA A 20 16.64 26.13 20.69
N GLY A 21 17.61 25.34 21.18
CA GLY A 21 18.82 25.87 21.79
C GLY A 21 19.67 26.69 20.81
N ALA A 22 19.81 26.26 19.55
CA ALA A 22 20.51 27.03 18.54
C ALA A 22 19.84 28.38 18.26
N PHE A 23 18.52 28.42 18.12
CA PHE A 23 17.79 29.67 17.86
C PHE A 23 17.71 30.59 19.09
N VAL A 24 17.61 30.04 20.30
CA VAL A 24 17.74 30.81 21.54
C VAL A 24 19.14 31.38 21.66
N GLY A 25 20.18 30.58 21.43
CA GLY A 25 21.57 31.03 21.43
C GLY A 25 21.81 32.12 20.38
N LEU A 26 21.26 31.96 19.17
CA LEU A 26 21.30 32.99 18.13
C LEU A 26 20.57 34.26 18.57
N GLY A 27 19.42 34.14 19.25
CA GLY A 27 18.69 35.27 19.83
C GLY A 27 19.41 35.99 20.98
N VAL A 28 20.31 35.30 21.71
CA VAL A 28 21.19 35.91 22.73
C VAL A 28 22.38 36.61 22.09
N LEU A 29 22.99 35.97 21.08
CA LEU A 29 24.16 36.51 20.37
C LEU A 29 23.80 37.67 19.44
N THR A 30 22.57 37.67 18.95
CA THR A 30 22.00 38.74 18.13
C THR A 30 21.04 39.58 18.95
N ASP A 31 20.55 40.66 18.36
CA ASP A 31 19.62 41.57 18.99
C ASP A 31 18.19 41.39 18.43
N GLY A 32 17.19 41.79 19.22
CA GLY A 32 15.78 41.58 18.92
C GLY A 32 15.32 42.11 17.57
N LEU A 33 15.87 43.24 17.12
CA LEU A 33 15.58 43.78 15.79
C LEU A 33 15.97 42.81 14.68
N ARG A 34 17.18 42.21 14.76
CA ARG A 34 17.63 41.21 13.78
C ARG A 34 16.76 39.96 13.84
N MET A 35 16.38 39.52 15.03
CA MET A 35 15.49 38.37 15.21
C MET A 35 14.07 38.61 14.70
N ALA A 36 13.54 39.82 14.84
CA ALA A 36 12.26 40.21 14.27
C ALA A 36 12.30 40.15 12.74
N MET A 37 13.34 40.73 12.12
CA MET A 37 13.53 40.64 10.67
C MET A 37 13.70 39.18 10.21
N LEU A 38 14.45 38.36 10.96
CA LEU A 38 14.63 36.94 10.67
C LEU A 38 13.33 36.15 10.77
N THR A 39 12.47 36.49 11.73
CA THR A 39 11.15 35.86 11.88
C THR A 39 10.26 36.16 10.66
N VAL A 40 10.27 37.41 10.19
CA VAL A 40 9.56 37.80 8.98
C VAL A 40 10.12 37.08 7.76
N ALA A 41 11.45 37.01 7.61
CA ALA A 41 12.09 36.27 6.54
C ALA A 41 11.76 34.77 6.59
N ALA A 42 11.73 34.15 7.77
CA ALA A 42 11.32 32.76 7.93
C ALA A 42 9.88 32.53 7.46
N GLY A 43 8.96 33.45 7.76
CA GLY A 43 7.59 33.41 7.23
C GLY A 43 7.53 33.50 5.70
N ILE A 44 8.26 34.46 5.12
CA ILE A 44 8.37 34.61 3.66
C ILE A 44 8.98 33.35 3.03
N SER A 45 10.06 32.84 3.61
CA SER A 45 10.76 31.65 3.12
C SER A 45 9.87 30.41 3.15
N LEU A 46 9.07 30.24 4.21
CA LEU A 46 8.14 29.12 4.34
C LEU A 46 7.12 29.11 3.19
N LEU A 47 6.52 30.26 2.89
CA LEU A 47 5.54 30.41 1.81
C LEU A 47 6.19 30.25 0.43
N ALA A 48 7.31 30.93 0.19
CA ALA A 48 8.00 30.91 -1.11
C ALA A 48 8.64 29.54 -1.42
N SER A 49 9.06 28.78 -0.40
CA SER A 49 9.67 27.45 -0.58
C SER A 49 8.78 26.46 -1.31
N GLN A 50 7.46 26.58 -1.18
CA GLN A 50 6.50 25.70 -1.86
C GLN A 50 6.53 25.89 -3.38
N TYR A 51 6.75 27.13 -3.84
CA TYR A 51 6.84 27.46 -5.26
C TYR A 51 8.25 27.23 -5.82
N LEU A 52 9.27 27.37 -4.97
CA LEU A 52 10.67 27.28 -5.39
C LEU A 52 11.28 25.86 -5.28
N GLY A 53 10.58 24.92 -4.64
CA GLY A 53 11.05 23.53 -4.49
C GLY A 53 11.44 22.86 -5.82
N GLY A 54 10.67 23.10 -6.89
CA GLY A 54 10.94 22.53 -8.21
C GLY A 54 12.27 22.96 -8.84
N PHE A 55 12.90 24.03 -8.36
CA PHE A 55 14.21 24.51 -8.83
C PHE A 55 15.39 23.89 -8.07
N VAL A 56 15.14 23.09 -7.01
CA VAL A 56 16.21 22.43 -6.27
C VAL A 56 16.89 21.39 -7.17
N PRO A 57 18.23 21.49 -7.38
CA PRO A 57 18.97 20.56 -8.22
C PRO A 57 18.76 19.11 -7.79
N ALA A 58 18.57 18.22 -8.77
CA ALA A 58 18.42 16.79 -8.51
C ALA A 58 19.61 16.17 -7.75
N SER A 59 20.80 16.77 -7.88
CA SER A 59 22.03 16.33 -7.21
C SER A 59 22.02 16.53 -5.69
N LEU A 60 21.20 17.45 -5.16
CA LEU A 60 21.07 17.69 -3.72
C LEU A 60 20.03 16.77 -3.06
N LEU A 61 19.24 16.07 -3.87
CA LEU A 61 18.19 15.19 -3.40
C LEU A 61 18.70 13.75 -3.36
N PRO A 62 18.26 12.93 -2.39
CA PRO A 62 18.61 11.53 -2.37
C PRO A 62 18.14 10.84 -3.66
N THR A 63 18.88 9.82 -4.09
CA THR A 63 18.64 9.07 -5.34
C THR A 63 17.26 8.42 -5.42
N ASN A 64 16.58 8.23 -4.29
CA ASN A 64 15.23 7.68 -4.28
C ASN A 64 14.18 8.78 -4.58
N PRO A 65 13.41 8.66 -5.67
CA PRO A 65 12.41 9.68 -6.07
C PRO A 65 11.33 9.93 -5.01
N VAL A 66 11.15 9.01 -4.06
CA VAL A 66 10.17 9.10 -2.97
C VAL A 66 10.39 10.34 -2.08
N TRP A 67 11.63 10.81 -1.95
CA TRP A 67 11.91 12.02 -1.18
C TRP A 67 11.35 13.30 -1.81
N ARG A 68 11.29 13.36 -3.14
CA ARG A 68 10.64 14.48 -3.84
C ARG A 68 9.14 14.50 -3.60
N SER A 69 8.49 13.34 -3.65
CA SER A 69 7.06 13.26 -3.34
C SER A 69 6.75 13.70 -1.90
N PHE A 70 7.68 13.55 -0.96
CA PHE A 70 7.52 14.03 0.43
C PHE A 70 7.79 15.53 0.62
N GLY A 71 8.04 16.28 -0.45
CA GLY A 71 8.31 17.72 -0.38
C GLY A 71 9.70 18.03 0.19
N LEU A 72 10.66 17.10 0.09
CA LEU A 72 12.04 17.35 0.53
C LEU A 72 12.69 18.49 -0.27
N ASP A 73 12.27 18.68 -1.52
CA ASP A 73 12.67 19.79 -2.37
C ASP A 73 12.23 21.14 -1.78
N ALA A 74 10.97 21.28 -1.37
CA ALA A 74 10.51 22.47 -0.64
C ALA A 74 11.23 22.60 0.72
N ALA A 75 11.47 21.49 1.42
CA ALA A 75 12.18 21.48 2.70
C ALA A 75 13.65 21.92 2.59
N LEU A 76 14.31 21.68 1.45
CA LEU A 76 15.67 22.16 1.17
C LEU A 76 15.68 23.59 0.60
N ALA A 77 14.65 23.99 -0.15
CA ALA A 77 14.49 25.36 -0.64
C ALA A 77 14.30 26.35 0.51
N TYR A 78 13.60 25.95 1.58
CA TYR A 78 13.37 26.76 2.77
C TYR A 78 14.67 27.31 3.42
N PRO A 79 15.62 26.48 3.90
CA PRO A 79 16.84 26.97 4.52
C PRO A 79 17.75 27.72 3.53
N ALA A 80 17.74 27.35 2.24
CA ALA A 80 18.48 28.07 1.21
C ALA A 80 17.97 29.51 1.04
N LEU A 81 16.65 29.68 0.94
CA LEU A 81 16.03 31.00 0.84
C LEU A 81 16.21 31.81 2.13
N LEU A 82 16.10 31.15 3.28
CA LEU A 82 16.34 31.80 4.58
C LEU A 82 17.79 32.31 4.68
N ALA A 83 18.77 31.54 4.19
CA ALA A 83 20.16 31.95 4.14
C ALA A 83 20.39 33.17 3.22
N VAL A 84 19.73 33.21 2.05
CA VAL A 84 19.79 34.39 1.15
C VAL A 84 19.17 35.61 1.83
N LEU A 85 17.98 35.48 2.41
CA LEU A 85 17.32 36.57 3.13
C LEU A 85 18.12 37.02 4.36
N PHE A 86 18.82 36.11 5.02
CA PHE A 86 19.70 36.45 6.15
C PHE A 86 20.82 37.41 5.74
N LEU A 87 21.39 37.25 4.54
CA LEU A 87 22.41 38.19 4.02
C LEU A 87 21.81 39.59 3.79
N VAL A 88 20.59 39.66 3.26
CA VAL A 88 19.86 40.92 3.05
C VAL A 88 19.53 41.57 4.40
N ILE A 89 19.03 40.78 5.36
CA ILE A 89 18.74 41.22 6.73
C ILE A 89 19.99 41.79 7.39
N HIS A 90 21.14 41.16 7.21
CA HIS A 90 22.38 41.65 7.80
C HIS A 90 22.68 43.10 7.39
N LYS A 91 22.47 43.44 6.11
CA LYS A 91 22.64 44.82 5.60
C LYS A 91 21.54 45.77 6.04
N LEU A 92 20.28 45.34 6.02
CA LEU A 92 19.16 46.15 6.50
C LEU A 92 19.28 46.46 7.99
N HIS A 93 19.73 45.48 8.78
CA HIS A 93 19.97 45.62 10.20
C HIS A 93 21.07 46.64 10.49
N GLU A 94 22.19 46.60 9.74
CA GLU A 94 23.28 47.57 9.87
C GLU A 94 22.74 49.01 9.70
N LEU A 95 21.96 49.25 8.63
CA LEU A 95 21.33 50.55 8.36
C LEU A 95 20.36 50.97 9.46
N ALA A 96 19.43 50.08 9.84
CA ALA A 96 18.43 50.37 10.86
C ALA A 96 19.06 50.63 12.23
N SER A 97 20.12 49.91 12.58
CA SER A 97 20.84 50.09 13.84
C SER A 97 21.51 51.46 13.93
N ILE A 98 22.05 51.96 12.82
CA ILE A 98 22.65 53.29 12.73
C ILE A 98 21.57 54.36 12.89
N GLU A 99 20.46 54.22 12.18
CA GLU A 99 19.35 55.18 12.25
C GLU A 99 18.75 55.26 13.65
N ILE A 100 18.50 54.12 14.30
CA ILE A 100 18.01 54.06 15.68
C ILE A 100 19.01 54.71 16.64
N LYS A 101 20.32 54.43 16.47
CA LYS A 101 21.37 55.02 17.32
C LYS A 101 21.41 56.55 17.25
N TYR A 102 21.21 57.13 16.05
CA TYR A 102 21.20 58.58 15.88
C TYR A 102 19.90 59.26 16.32
N LYS A 103 18.76 58.55 16.26
CA LYS A 103 17.45 59.09 16.70
C LYS A 103 17.20 58.93 18.19
N LEU A 104 17.85 57.97 18.86
CA LEU A 104 17.62 57.68 20.27
C LEU A 104 18.48 58.56 21.18
N GLU A 105 17.87 59.17 22.18
CA GLU A 105 18.59 59.95 23.21
C GLU A 105 19.64 59.08 23.94
N PRO A 106 20.87 59.59 24.20
CA PRO A 106 21.95 58.81 24.81
C PRO A 106 21.59 58.10 26.12
N ARG A 107 20.72 58.71 26.94
CA ARG A 107 20.27 58.16 28.22
C ARG A 107 19.43 56.88 28.06
N LYS A 108 18.74 56.72 26.94
CA LYS A 108 17.85 55.57 26.65
C LYS A 108 18.59 54.41 25.97
N HIS A 109 19.87 54.57 25.63
CA HIS A 109 20.65 53.55 24.92
C HIS A 109 20.87 52.27 25.75
N ALA A 110 20.94 52.38 27.08
CA ALA A 110 21.07 51.23 27.97
C ALA A 110 19.76 50.43 28.06
N ASP A 111 18.63 51.13 28.25
CA ASP A 111 17.31 50.52 28.33
C ASP A 111 16.90 49.86 27.01
N TRP A 112 17.17 50.53 25.89
CA TRP A 112 16.95 49.97 24.56
C TRP A 112 17.73 48.67 24.35
N ARG A 113 19.02 48.62 24.71
CA ARG A 113 19.83 47.39 24.58
C ARG A 113 19.26 46.25 25.42
N ARG A 114 18.78 46.53 26.64
CA ARG A 114 18.16 45.51 27.49
C ARG A 114 16.87 44.99 26.87
N VAL A 115 15.97 45.87 26.45
CA VAL A 115 14.69 45.48 25.81
C VAL A 115 14.96 44.70 24.52
N ASN A 116 15.86 45.19 23.67
CA ASN A 116 16.21 44.56 22.41
C ASN A 116 16.82 43.16 22.63
N SER A 117 17.64 42.97 23.66
CA SER A 117 18.20 41.66 24.00
C SER A 117 17.12 40.67 24.49
N VAL A 118 16.18 41.10 25.33
CA VAL A 118 15.07 40.26 25.79
C VAL A 118 14.16 39.87 24.62
N ILE A 119 13.89 40.81 23.70
CA ILE A 119 13.13 40.52 22.47
C ILE A 119 13.89 39.49 21.62
N GLY A 120 15.21 39.60 21.50
CA GLY A 120 16.06 38.63 20.80
C GLY A 120 15.92 37.22 21.37
N LEU A 121 16.01 37.08 22.69
CA LEU A 121 15.81 35.81 23.39
C LEU A 121 14.41 35.23 23.12
N CYS A 122 13.35 36.02 23.32
CA CYS A 122 11.97 35.57 23.15
C CYS A 122 11.66 35.16 21.71
N LEU A 123 12.03 35.99 20.73
CA LEU A 123 11.82 35.69 19.32
C LEU A 123 12.67 34.50 18.86
N GLY A 124 13.90 34.36 19.37
CA GLY A 124 14.73 33.18 19.14
C GLY A 124 14.07 31.89 19.67
N GLY A 125 13.53 31.92 20.88
CA GLY A 125 12.78 30.79 21.43
C GLY A 125 11.56 30.41 20.58
N ILE A 126 10.72 31.39 20.24
CA ILE A 126 9.53 31.18 19.40
C ILE A 126 9.94 30.61 18.03
N LEU A 127 10.92 31.22 17.38
CA LEU A 127 11.39 30.79 16.07
C LEU A 127 11.98 29.37 16.13
N GLY A 128 12.72 29.03 17.19
CA GLY A 128 13.25 27.69 17.42
C GLY A 128 12.16 26.63 17.57
N ILE A 129 11.10 26.93 18.33
CA ILE A 129 9.94 26.04 18.47
C ILE A 129 9.26 25.85 17.11
N LEU A 130 9.04 26.93 16.36
CA LEU A 130 8.41 26.85 15.04
C LEU A 130 9.24 26.02 14.05
N HIS A 131 10.57 26.16 14.05
CA HIS A 131 11.45 25.33 13.23
C HIS A 131 11.44 23.86 13.65
N PHE A 132 11.38 23.59 14.96
CA PHE A 132 11.26 22.23 15.47
C PHE A 132 9.95 21.58 15.00
N LEU A 133 8.82 22.28 15.12
CA LEU A 133 7.52 21.79 14.63
C LEU A 133 7.51 21.63 13.10
N TYR A 134 8.16 22.53 12.37
CA TYR A 134 8.32 22.42 10.92
C TYR A 134 9.08 21.14 10.53
N ILE A 135 10.23 20.87 11.17
CA ILE A 135 11.01 19.65 10.93
C ILE A 135 10.19 18.42 11.31
N ALA A 136 9.51 18.45 12.46
CA ALA A 136 8.66 17.34 12.89
C ALA A 136 7.59 17.02 11.83
N GLY A 137 6.85 18.02 11.35
CA GLY A 137 5.80 17.82 10.34
C GLY A 137 6.33 17.31 9.00
N LYS A 138 7.52 17.76 8.57
CA LYS A 138 8.15 17.24 7.33
C LYS A 138 8.69 15.82 7.46
N VAL A 139 9.08 15.40 8.65
CA VAL A 139 9.58 14.04 8.92
C VAL A 139 8.41 13.05 9.12
N THR A 140 7.24 13.51 9.59
CA THR A 140 6.10 12.63 9.93
C THR A 140 5.71 11.66 8.81
N PRO A 141 5.50 12.04 7.53
CA PRO A 141 5.04 11.10 6.52
C PRO A 141 5.98 9.92 6.30
N ILE A 142 7.27 10.22 6.10
CA ILE A 142 8.25 9.17 5.86
C ILE A 142 8.54 8.37 7.13
N GLY A 143 8.54 9.02 8.30
CA GLY A 143 8.67 8.35 9.59
C GLY A 143 7.49 7.43 9.90
N TYR A 144 6.26 7.80 9.51
CA TYR A 144 5.07 6.96 9.59
C TYR A 144 5.25 5.69 8.76
N ALA A 145 5.59 5.83 7.47
CA ALA A 145 5.79 4.69 6.59
C ALA A 145 6.90 3.74 7.05
N THR A 146 8.06 4.27 7.49
CA THR A 146 9.17 3.44 7.95
C THR A 146 8.92 2.82 9.33
N ALA A 147 8.12 3.46 10.19
CA ALA A 147 7.70 2.87 11.45
C ALA A 147 6.73 1.69 11.26
N GLN A 148 5.85 1.76 10.26
CA GLN A 148 4.86 0.72 9.96
C GLN A 148 5.42 -0.45 9.13
N MET A 149 6.45 -0.19 8.33
CA MET A 149 7.13 -1.20 7.49
C MET A 149 8.62 -1.32 7.86
N PRO A 150 8.96 -1.78 9.09
CA PRO A 150 10.35 -1.90 9.48
C PRO A 150 10.99 -3.13 8.81
N ALA A 151 12.20 -2.94 8.29
CA ALA A 151 13.04 -4.03 7.80
C ALA A 151 13.30 -5.09 8.88
N ALA A 152 13.46 -6.35 8.49
CA ALA A 152 13.89 -7.42 9.39
C ALA A 152 15.28 -7.13 9.99
N ASP A 153 16.19 -6.58 9.19
CA ASP A 153 17.46 -6.06 9.65
C ASP A 153 17.54 -4.55 9.39
N PRO A 154 17.52 -3.71 10.45
CA PRO A 154 17.64 -2.26 10.35
C PRO A 154 18.91 -1.79 9.66
N ALA A 155 19.99 -2.59 9.59
CA ALA A 155 21.22 -2.20 8.90
C ALA A 155 21.05 -2.06 7.38
N HIS A 156 20.02 -2.70 6.80
CA HIS A 156 19.73 -2.65 5.37
C HIS A 156 18.95 -1.39 4.95
N ASP A 157 18.37 -0.66 5.90
CA ASP A 157 17.70 0.61 5.61
C ASP A 157 18.68 1.78 5.65
N PRO A 158 18.57 2.75 4.71
CA PRO A 158 19.32 3.99 4.76
C PRO A 158 19.14 4.69 6.12
N VAL A 159 20.23 5.30 6.63
CA VAL A 159 20.24 5.97 7.94
C VAL A 159 19.09 6.97 8.09
N GLY A 160 18.75 7.71 7.03
CA GLY A 160 17.62 8.66 7.04
C GLY A 160 16.26 8.01 7.31
N TYR A 161 16.00 6.80 6.79
CA TYR A 161 14.74 6.07 6.98
C TYR A 161 14.59 5.62 8.43
N ARG A 162 15.71 5.13 9.00
CA ARG A 162 15.80 4.68 10.39
C ARG A 162 15.60 5.84 11.37
N ILE A 163 16.26 6.97 11.11
CA ILE A 163 16.11 8.18 11.94
C ILE A 163 14.68 8.70 11.86
N ALA A 164 14.09 8.79 10.66
CA ALA A 164 12.72 9.25 10.50
C ALA A 164 11.71 8.35 11.24
N GLY A 165 11.84 7.03 11.13
CA GLY A 165 10.96 6.09 11.83
C GLY A 165 11.07 6.17 13.35
N ARG A 166 12.28 6.44 13.86
CA ARG A 166 12.50 6.68 15.29
C ARG A 166 11.93 8.03 15.76
N LEU A 167 12.22 9.10 15.03
CA LEU A 167 11.72 10.44 15.33
C LEU A 167 10.19 10.46 15.34
N TYR A 168 9.54 9.79 14.38
CA TYR A 168 8.09 9.69 14.36
C TYR A 168 7.53 9.02 15.62
N LYS A 169 8.11 7.89 16.06
CA LYS A 169 7.70 7.22 17.31
C LYS A 169 7.88 8.12 18.53
N ASP A 170 8.98 8.86 18.59
CA ASP A 170 9.28 9.79 19.67
C ASP A 170 8.36 11.04 19.64
N PHE A 171 8.01 11.56 18.47
CA PHE A 171 7.06 12.67 18.35
C PHE A 171 5.65 12.25 18.78
N ASN A 172 5.23 11.05 18.37
CA ASN A 172 3.93 10.49 18.73
C ASN A 172 3.83 10.19 20.23
N SER A 173 4.90 9.69 20.88
CA SER A 173 4.89 9.47 22.32
C SER A 173 4.83 10.76 23.15
N LEU A 174 5.38 11.86 22.61
CA LEU A 174 5.37 13.18 23.23
C LEU A 174 4.17 14.05 22.82
N GLY A 175 3.28 13.58 21.94
CA GLY A 175 2.12 14.34 21.44
C GLY A 175 2.48 15.53 20.54
N ILE A 176 3.70 15.55 19.99
CA ILE A 176 4.20 16.63 19.12
C ILE A 176 3.58 16.55 17.73
N ASP A 177 3.18 15.36 17.29
CA ASP A 177 2.54 15.08 16.01
C ASP A 177 1.28 15.96 15.79
N HIS A 178 0.48 16.15 16.85
CA HIS A 178 -0.69 17.04 16.79
C HIS A 178 -0.31 18.51 16.55
N ALA A 179 0.74 19.00 17.20
CA ALA A 179 1.23 20.37 17.05
C ALA A 179 1.97 20.58 15.71
N ALA A 180 2.60 19.54 15.17
CA ALA A 180 3.34 19.58 13.92
C ALA A 180 2.47 19.37 12.67
N ARG A 181 1.21 18.92 12.84
CA ARG A 181 0.24 18.66 11.77
C ARG A 181 0.08 19.79 10.74
N PRO A 182 0.12 21.10 11.08
CA PRO A 182 0.03 22.17 10.08
C PRO A 182 1.18 22.18 9.06
N PHE A 183 2.31 21.53 9.38
CA PHE A 183 3.48 21.46 8.51
C PHE A 183 3.58 20.16 7.71
N ASP A 184 2.69 19.20 7.98
CA ASP A 184 2.58 17.93 7.29
C ASP A 184 2.22 18.16 5.80
N PRO A 185 3.06 17.72 4.85
CA PRO A 185 2.77 17.88 3.43
C PRO A 185 1.72 16.89 2.91
N MET A 186 1.36 15.84 3.66
CA MET A 186 0.54 14.75 3.16
C MET A 186 -0.94 14.83 3.59
N PRO A 187 -1.88 14.46 2.69
CA PRO A 187 -3.29 14.35 3.04
C PRO A 187 -3.57 13.10 3.89
N GLY A 188 -4.75 13.04 4.52
CA GLY A 188 -5.17 11.86 5.30
C GLY A 188 -5.16 10.54 4.51
N GLU A 189 -5.49 10.59 3.22
CA GLU A 189 -5.48 9.43 2.31
C GLU A 189 -4.09 8.78 2.20
N TYR A 190 -3.01 9.56 2.33
CA TYR A 190 -1.65 9.02 2.33
C TYR A 190 -1.46 8.02 3.49
N TYR A 191 -1.91 8.39 4.70
CA TYR A 191 -1.77 7.55 5.88
C TYR A 191 -2.61 6.28 5.78
N ALA A 192 -3.82 6.37 5.23
CA ALA A 192 -4.64 5.21 4.93
C ALA A 192 -3.98 4.28 3.90
N ALA A 193 -3.35 4.83 2.87
CA ALA A 193 -2.62 4.05 1.87
C ALA A 193 -1.37 3.37 2.47
N VAL A 194 -0.66 4.07 3.36
CA VAL A 194 0.46 3.49 4.11
C VAL A 194 0.00 2.37 5.03
N ASP A 195 -1.16 2.49 5.68
CA ASP A 195 -1.72 1.42 6.51
C ASP A 195 -2.00 0.16 5.69
N VAL A 196 -2.63 0.30 4.52
CA VAL A 196 -2.84 -0.82 3.59
C VAL A 196 -1.51 -1.40 3.11
N ALA A 197 -0.56 -0.56 2.72
CA ALA A 197 0.77 -1.00 2.28
C ALA A 197 1.51 -1.74 3.40
N ALA A 198 1.41 -1.26 4.64
CA ALA A 198 1.99 -1.89 5.82
C ALA A 198 1.32 -3.24 6.12
N LEU A 199 0.00 -3.37 5.95
CA LEU A 199 -0.67 -4.65 6.04
C LEU A 199 -0.14 -5.63 5.01
N VAL A 200 0.00 -5.21 3.75
CA VAL A 200 0.60 -6.05 2.71
C VAL A 200 2.01 -6.46 3.11
N TYR A 201 2.88 -5.51 3.45
CA TYR A 201 4.26 -5.76 3.84
C TYR A 201 4.38 -6.75 5.01
N ASN A 202 3.61 -6.55 6.07
CA ASN A 202 3.67 -7.36 7.28
C ASN A 202 3.07 -8.76 7.09
N ASN A 203 2.00 -8.91 6.31
CA ASN A 203 1.38 -10.22 6.06
C ASN A 203 2.22 -11.10 5.12
N PHE A 204 2.91 -10.50 4.16
CA PHE A 204 3.87 -11.22 3.30
C PHE A 204 5.17 -11.56 4.06
N GLY A 205 5.59 -10.72 5.01
CA GLY A 205 6.82 -10.87 5.80
C GLY A 205 6.85 -12.00 6.84
N THR A 206 6.10 -13.08 6.62
CA THR A 206 6.04 -14.25 7.51
C THR A 206 6.70 -15.45 6.84
N GLN A 207 7.14 -16.45 7.62
CA GLN A 207 7.66 -17.71 7.05
C GLN A 207 6.55 -18.73 6.71
N ASN A 208 5.29 -18.38 6.99
CA ASN A 208 4.16 -19.28 6.76
C ASN A 208 3.64 -19.14 5.32
N ALA A 209 4.00 -20.10 4.47
CA ALA A 209 3.60 -20.12 3.07
C ALA A 209 2.08 -20.17 2.88
N SER A 210 1.32 -20.88 3.74
CA SER A 210 -0.14 -20.96 3.59
C SER A 210 -0.79 -19.60 3.88
N HIS A 211 -0.30 -18.90 4.90
CA HIS A 211 -0.76 -17.56 5.25
C HIS A 211 -0.50 -16.56 4.12
N ILE A 212 0.71 -16.58 3.54
CA ILE A 212 1.05 -15.73 2.39
C ILE A 212 0.10 -15.96 1.22
N LEU A 213 -0.18 -17.22 0.88
CA LEU A 213 -1.04 -17.56 -0.25
C LEU A 213 -2.50 -17.19 0.00
N GLN A 214 -3.00 -17.36 1.23
CA GLN A 214 -4.34 -16.92 1.62
C GLN A 214 -4.47 -15.39 1.56
N PHE A 215 -3.52 -14.66 2.14
CA PHE A 215 -3.50 -13.20 2.12
C PHE A 215 -3.40 -12.65 0.69
N ARG A 216 -2.52 -13.23 -0.14
CA ARG A 216 -2.41 -12.91 -1.57
C ARG A 216 -3.76 -13.13 -2.28
N GLY A 217 -4.40 -14.27 -2.04
CA GLY A 217 -5.70 -14.60 -2.62
C GLY A 217 -6.72 -13.51 -2.31
N ARG A 218 -6.83 -13.08 -1.05
CA ARG A 218 -7.69 -11.96 -0.63
C ARG A 218 -7.30 -10.68 -1.38
N LEU A 219 -6.04 -10.26 -1.31
CA LEU A 219 -5.57 -9.02 -1.94
C LEU A 219 -5.90 -8.92 -3.43
N LEU A 220 -5.65 -9.99 -4.20
CA LEU A 220 -5.90 -10.01 -5.64
C LEU A 220 -7.39 -10.11 -6.00
N SER A 221 -8.22 -10.52 -5.04
CA SER A 221 -9.65 -10.77 -5.24
C SER A 221 -10.56 -9.68 -4.69
N TYR A 222 -9.98 -8.61 -4.10
CA TYR A 222 -10.77 -7.47 -3.68
C TYR A 222 -11.54 -6.91 -4.88
N PRO A 223 -12.88 -6.83 -4.84
CA PRO A 223 -13.68 -6.58 -6.03
C PRO A 223 -13.35 -5.27 -6.75
N GLY A 224 -12.94 -4.22 -6.02
CA GLY A 224 -12.53 -2.94 -6.61
C GLY A 224 -11.16 -2.95 -7.29
N LEU A 225 -10.35 -3.99 -7.07
CA LEU A 225 -8.97 -4.11 -7.58
C LEU A 225 -8.74 -5.33 -8.46
N ILE A 226 -9.72 -6.21 -8.59
CA ILE A 226 -9.56 -7.52 -9.23
C ILE A 226 -9.16 -7.39 -10.72
N ASP A 227 -9.72 -6.42 -11.44
CA ASP A 227 -9.34 -6.13 -12.83
C ASP A 227 -7.89 -5.62 -12.91
N ALA A 228 -7.51 -4.73 -11.99
CA ALA A 228 -6.13 -4.26 -11.90
C ALA A 228 -5.16 -5.41 -11.59
N ALA A 229 -5.57 -6.32 -10.70
CA ALA A 229 -4.77 -7.47 -10.26
C ALA A 229 -4.48 -8.47 -11.39
N TYR A 230 -5.45 -8.72 -12.29
CA TYR A 230 -5.33 -9.75 -13.33
C TYR A 230 -5.11 -9.21 -14.75
N GLN A 231 -5.47 -7.98 -15.07
CA GLN A 231 -5.29 -7.40 -16.42
C GLN A 231 -4.02 -6.55 -16.55
N ASN A 232 -3.59 -5.86 -15.49
CA ASN A 232 -2.40 -5.02 -15.56
C ASN A 232 -1.12 -5.88 -15.49
N ALA A 233 -0.34 -5.89 -16.58
CA ALA A 233 0.85 -6.73 -16.68
C ALA A 233 1.87 -6.50 -15.55
N ASN A 234 2.04 -5.24 -15.10
CA ASN A 234 2.97 -4.93 -14.01
C ASN A 234 2.44 -5.45 -12.66
N VAL A 235 1.14 -5.28 -12.38
CA VAL A 235 0.52 -5.76 -11.14
C VAL A 235 0.52 -7.28 -11.09
N VAL A 236 0.18 -7.94 -12.20
CA VAL A 236 0.27 -9.40 -12.35
C VAL A 236 1.69 -9.88 -12.06
N HIS A 237 2.71 -9.20 -12.57
CA HIS A 237 4.10 -9.56 -12.32
C HIS A 237 4.47 -9.40 -10.84
N LEU A 238 4.09 -8.28 -10.21
CA LEU A 238 4.34 -8.04 -8.78
C LEU A 238 3.68 -9.09 -7.88
N GLY A 239 2.45 -9.50 -8.20
CA GLY A 239 1.68 -10.48 -7.45
C GLY A 239 1.99 -11.95 -7.78
N ARG A 240 2.86 -12.25 -8.76
CA ARG A 240 3.12 -13.63 -9.18
C ARG A 240 4.07 -14.33 -8.20
N VAL A 241 3.65 -15.48 -7.69
CA VAL A 241 4.51 -16.35 -6.86
C VAL A 241 5.46 -17.12 -7.77
N HIS A 242 6.66 -16.58 -7.97
CA HIS A 242 7.69 -17.18 -8.81
C HIS A 242 9.08 -16.93 -8.21
N PRO A 243 10.02 -17.89 -8.25
CA PRO A 243 11.37 -17.72 -7.68
C PRO A 243 12.15 -16.51 -8.22
N GLY A 244 11.84 -16.03 -9.44
CA GLY A 244 12.46 -14.83 -10.01
C GLY A 244 11.83 -13.48 -9.60
N ASN A 245 10.76 -13.47 -8.81
CA ASN A 245 10.07 -12.24 -8.41
C ASN A 245 10.78 -11.57 -7.22
N LYS A 246 11.75 -10.71 -7.53
CA LYS A 246 12.54 -9.97 -6.53
C LYS A 246 11.70 -9.06 -5.63
N PHE A 247 10.58 -8.55 -6.13
CA PHE A 247 9.68 -7.71 -5.33
C PHE A 247 9.01 -8.54 -4.24
N LEU A 248 8.42 -9.68 -4.59
CA LEU A 248 7.79 -10.57 -3.62
C LEU A 248 8.82 -11.16 -2.64
N GLU A 249 10.02 -11.51 -3.12
CA GLU A 249 11.13 -11.93 -2.26
C GLU A 249 11.48 -10.83 -1.24
N ALA A 250 11.54 -9.57 -1.67
CA ALA A 250 11.82 -8.43 -0.78
C ALA A 250 10.72 -8.24 0.28
N LEU A 251 9.45 -8.49 -0.05
CA LEU A 251 8.35 -8.46 0.93
C LEU A 251 8.46 -9.64 1.93
N ILE A 252 8.67 -10.86 1.44
CA ILE A 252 8.77 -12.07 2.28
C ILE A 252 9.95 -11.98 3.25
N THR A 253 11.09 -11.51 2.76
CA THR A 253 12.30 -11.33 3.58
C THR A 253 12.31 -10.03 4.39
N ARG A 254 11.24 -9.21 4.28
CA ARG A 254 11.13 -7.89 4.92
C ARG A 254 12.37 -7.04 4.70
N ARG A 255 12.78 -6.89 3.44
CA ARG A 255 13.82 -5.93 3.06
C ARG A 255 13.36 -4.50 3.36
N GLY A 256 14.32 -3.62 3.50
CA GLY A 256 14.10 -2.19 3.72
C GLY A 256 13.16 -1.55 2.72
N LEU A 257 12.37 -0.58 3.18
CA LEU A 257 11.37 0.11 2.36
C LEU A 257 12.02 0.75 1.12
N SER A 258 13.25 1.25 1.25
CA SER A 258 14.00 1.80 0.12
C SER A 258 14.25 0.79 -1.00
N THR A 259 14.44 -0.50 -0.66
CA THR A 259 14.68 -1.57 -1.64
C THR A 259 13.38 -1.95 -2.33
N VAL A 260 12.28 -2.07 -1.57
CA VAL A 260 10.94 -2.34 -2.11
C VAL A 260 10.52 -1.24 -3.09
N LEU A 261 10.68 0.04 -2.69
CA LEU A 261 10.35 1.19 -3.53
C LEU A 261 11.31 1.38 -4.73
N ALA A 262 12.47 0.75 -4.70
CA ALA A 262 13.42 0.80 -5.82
C ALA A 262 13.03 -0.13 -6.98
N ASP A 263 12.11 -1.08 -6.77
CA ASP A 263 11.73 -2.08 -7.76
C ASP A 263 11.22 -1.46 -9.08
N PRO A 264 11.77 -1.88 -10.24
CA PRO A 264 11.43 -1.29 -11.53
C PRO A 264 9.99 -1.59 -11.95
N THR A 265 9.46 -2.77 -11.62
CA THR A 265 8.07 -3.14 -11.96
C THR A 265 7.09 -2.34 -11.12
N LEU A 266 7.38 -2.11 -9.84
CA LEU A 266 6.59 -1.23 -8.99
C LEU A 266 6.59 0.20 -9.53
N LYS A 267 7.75 0.73 -9.93
CA LYS A 267 7.85 2.06 -10.54
C LYS A 267 7.08 2.16 -11.87
N ALA A 268 7.09 1.10 -12.67
CA ALA A 268 6.32 1.03 -13.92
C ALA A 268 4.81 1.03 -13.63
N ALA A 269 4.35 0.23 -12.67
CA ALA A 269 2.96 0.24 -12.21
C ALA A 269 2.52 1.60 -11.68
N ALA A 270 3.35 2.25 -10.85
CA ALA A 270 3.04 3.56 -10.27
C ALA A 270 2.93 4.69 -11.31
N ARG A 271 3.49 4.51 -12.52
CA ARG A 271 3.40 5.47 -13.64
C ARG A 271 2.22 5.20 -14.56
N ASP A 272 1.54 4.08 -14.42
CA ASP A 272 0.38 3.71 -15.23
C ASP A 272 -0.83 4.59 -14.86
N GLN A 273 -1.28 5.42 -15.80
CA GLN A 273 -2.37 6.37 -15.56
C GLN A 273 -3.72 5.68 -15.37
N GLN A 274 -3.96 4.56 -16.07
CA GLN A 274 -5.20 3.80 -15.92
C GLN A 274 -5.23 3.15 -14.54
N LEU A 275 -4.12 2.55 -14.11
CA LEU A 275 -4.02 1.96 -12.77
C LEU A 275 -4.22 3.02 -11.68
N ARG A 276 -3.58 4.19 -11.79
CA ARG A 276 -3.76 5.29 -10.84
C ARG A 276 -5.22 5.74 -10.73
N THR A 277 -5.94 5.78 -11.85
CA THR A 277 -7.35 6.17 -11.88
C THR A 277 -8.23 5.12 -11.21
N GLN A 278 -7.95 3.83 -11.42
CA GLN A 278 -8.63 2.73 -10.72
C GLN A 278 -8.34 2.76 -9.21
N LEU A 279 -7.07 2.92 -8.81
CA LEU A 279 -6.66 3.00 -7.41
C LEU A 279 -7.30 4.18 -6.67
N ALA A 280 -7.49 5.32 -7.34
CA ALA A 280 -8.13 6.49 -6.76
C ALA A 280 -9.63 6.29 -6.43
N GLN A 281 -10.28 5.28 -7.02
CA GLN A 281 -11.68 4.95 -6.76
C GLN A 281 -11.85 3.96 -5.59
N VAL A 282 -10.76 3.41 -5.08
CA VAL A 282 -10.80 2.39 -4.03
C VAL A 282 -10.94 3.04 -2.66
N ASP A 283 -11.95 2.63 -1.91
CA ASP A 283 -12.04 2.94 -0.49
C ASP A 283 -10.96 2.15 0.28
N LEU A 284 -9.94 2.88 0.75
CA LEU A 284 -8.82 2.31 1.49
C LEU A 284 -9.23 1.76 2.86
N ASN A 285 -10.31 2.27 3.46
CA ASN A 285 -10.82 1.77 4.74
C ASN A 285 -11.52 0.42 4.54
N ASP A 286 -12.36 0.31 3.51
CA ASP A 286 -13.01 -0.97 3.15
C ASP A 286 -11.97 -2.02 2.75
N LEU A 287 -10.99 -1.64 1.93
CA LEU A 287 -9.88 -2.53 1.56
C LEU A 287 -9.11 -3.01 2.79
N ARG A 288 -8.79 -2.11 3.73
CA ARG A 288 -8.11 -2.46 4.98
C ARG A 288 -8.92 -3.46 5.80
N GLU A 289 -10.22 -3.23 5.96
CA GLU A 289 -11.10 -4.12 6.72
C GLU A 289 -11.23 -5.49 6.04
N TYR A 290 -11.38 -5.50 4.71
CA TYR A 290 -11.41 -6.71 3.90
C TYR A 290 -10.12 -7.52 4.03
N LEU A 291 -8.95 -6.88 3.98
CA LEU A 291 -7.67 -7.57 4.15
C LEU A 291 -7.50 -8.17 5.56
N HIS A 292 -8.07 -7.53 6.58
CA HIS A 292 -8.02 -8.05 7.96
C HIS A 292 -9.02 -9.18 8.21
N LYS A 293 -10.28 -9.00 7.82
CA LYS A 293 -11.39 -9.89 8.21
C LYS A 293 -11.80 -10.87 7.11
N GLY A 294 -11.48 -10.58 5.85
CA GLY A 294 -12.05 -11.26 4.68
C GLY A 294 -13.42 -10.72 4.28
N GLU A 295 -14.00 -9.82 5.07
CA GLU A 295 -15.34 -9.26 4.85
C GLU A 295 -15.25 -7.80 4.45
N SER A 296 -15.96 -7.43 3.39
CA SER A 296 -16.06 -6.05 2.92
C SER A 296 -17.47 -5.50 3.22
N PRO A 297 -17.58 -4.44 4.04
CA PRO A 297 -18.82 -3.67 4.19
C PRO A 297 -19.42 -3.20 2.85
N GLN A 298 -18.58 -2.78 1.90
CA GLN A 298 -19.02 -2.25 0.61
C GLN A 298 -19.52 -3.32 -0.36
N TYR A 299 -18.93 -4.52 -0.31
CA TYR A 299 -19.19 -5.60 -1.26
C TYR A 299 -19.96 -6.78 -0.67
N ASN A 300 -20.49 -6.68 0.55
CA ASN A 300 -21.36 -7.72 1.09
C ASN A 300 -22.69 -7.84 0.31
N SER A 301 -23.40 -8.96 0.49
CA SER A 301 -24.64 -9.25 -0.25
C SER A 301 -25.71 -8.16 -0.11
N VAL A 302 -25.80 -7.51 1.06
CA VAL A 302 -26.83 -6.50 1.37
C VAL A 302 -26.47 -5.17 0.71
N ALA A 303 -25.23 -4.73 0.84
CA ALA A 303 -24.70 -3.51 0.24
C ALA A 303 -24.77 -3.59 -1.30
N LEU A 304 -24.40 -4.72 -1.90
CA LEU A 304 -24.52 -4.93 -3.34
C LEU A 304 -25.98 -4.81 -3.81
N ALA A 305 -26.93 -5.38 -3.06
CA ALA A 305 -28.35 -5.26 -3.39
C ALA A 305 -28.84 -3.80 -3.31
N GLN A 306 -28.41 -3.04 -2.30
CA GLN A 306 -28.73 -1.61 -2.16
C GLN A 306 -28.13 -0.77 -3.30
N GLN A 307 -26.91 -1.08 -3.73
CA GLN A 307 -26.24 -0.42 -4.85
C GLN A 307 -26.73 -0.90 -6.23
N ARG A 308 -27.71 -1.82 -6.28
CA ARG A 308 -28.18 -2.49 -7.52
C ARG A 308 -27.06 -3.19 -8.29
N ARG A 309 -26.03 -3.66 -7.60
CA ARG A 309 -24.90 -4.40 -8.18
C ARG A 309 -25.12 -5.91 -8.08
N PRO A 310 -24.56 -6.69 -9.03
CA PRO A 310 -24.69 -8.15 -9.02
C PRO A 310 -24.04 -8.79 -7.77
N ARG A 311 -24.74 -9.74 -7.13
CA ARG A 311 -24.25 -10.44 -5.93
C ARG A 311 -23.07 -11.39 -6.19
N ILE A 312 -22.77 -11.65 -7.46
CA ILE A 312 -21.67 -12.53 -7.90
C ILE A 312 -20.29 -11.91 -7.69
N LEU A 313 -20.21 -10.58 -7.48
CA LEU A 313 -18.93 -9.87 -7.35
C LEU A 313 -18.07 -10.35 -6.17
N GLY A 314 -16.76 -10.40 -6.42
CA GLY A 314 -15.73 -10.82 -5.46
C GLY A 314 -15.28 -12.26 -5.60
N ARG A 315 -14.63 -12.74 -4.55
CA ARG A 315 -13.97 -14.04 -4.49
C ARG A 315 -14.91 -15.17 -4.05
N TRP A 316 -14.81 -16.29 -4.75
CA TRP A 316 -15.48 -17.53 -4.44
C TRP A 316 -14.45 -18.66 -4.42
N VAL A 317 -14.43 -19.46 -3.36
CA VAL A 317 -13.52 -20.59 -3.18
C VAL A 317 -14.30 -21.89 -3.34
N MET A 318 -13.67 -22.89 -3.95
CA MET A 318 -14.35 -24.16 -4.23
C MET A 318 -14.66 -24.90 -2.91
N ASP A 319 -15.92 -25.29 -2.76
CA ASP A 319 -16.40 -26.14 -1.68
C ASP A 319 -16.28 -27.60 -2.13
N VAL A 320 -15.23 -28.27 -1.65
CA VAL A 320 -14.91 -29.64 -2.05
C VAL A 320 -16.04 -30.60 -1.68
N ASP A 321 -16.59 -30.47 -0.48
CA ASP A 321 -17.58 -31.43 0.03
C ASP A 321 -18.90 -31.32 -0.73
N ASN A 322 -19.40 -30.10 -0.92
CA ASN A 322 -20.61 -29.89 -1.71
C ASN A 322 -20.40 -30.22 -3.20
N THR A 323 -19.19 -29.99 -3.74
CA THR A 323 -18.87 -30.37 -5.13
C THR A 323 -18.86 -31.89 -5.28
N VAL A 324 -18.22 -32.64 -4.36
CA VAL A 324 -18.25 -34.10 -4.36
C VAL A 324 -19.70 -34.61 -4.30
N GLU A 325 -20.56 -34.01 -3.49
CA GLU A 325 -21.97 -34.39 -3.41
C GLU A 325 -22.71 -34.16 -4.74
N GLN A 326 -22.42 -33.07 -5.47
CA GLN A 326 -23.00 -32.85 -6.80
C GLN A 326 -22.57 -33.94 -7.80
N PHE A 327 -21.30 -34.35 -7.76
CA PHE A 327 -20.80 -35.44 -8.59
C PHE A 327 -21.47 -36.78 -8.24
N GLU A 328 -21.68 -37.06 -6.95
CA GLU A 328 -22.38 -38.27 -6.50
C GLU A 328 -23.84 -38.32 -6.97
N ARG A 329 -24.53 -37.17 -6.96
CA ARG A 329 -25.92 -37.05 -7.44
C ARG A 329 -26.02 -37.17 -8.96
N ALA A 330 -25.08 -36.58 -9.70
CA ALA A 330 -25.08 -36.58 -11.16
C ALA A 330 -24.63 -37.92 -11.76
N TYR A 331 -23.71 -38.62 -11.09
CA TYR A 331 -23.14 -39.88 -11.55
C TYR A 331 -23.30 -40.98 -10.49
N PRO A 332 -24.47 -41.66 -10.44
CA PRO A 332 -24.74 -42.71 -9.47
C PRO A 332 -23.74 -43.87 -9.52
N LEU A 333 -23.12 -44.10 -10.69
CA LEU A 333 -22.05 -45.07 -10.88
C LEU A 333 -20.79 -44.74 -10.05
N ALA A 334 -20.60 -43.52 -9.55
CA ALA A 334 -19.51 -43.17 -8.63
C ALA A 334 -19.64 -43.76 -7.21
N THR A 335 -20.57 -44.70 -6.99
CA THR A 335 -20.83 -45.38 -5.70
C THR A 335 -19.72 -46.32 -5.25
N ASP A 336 -18.78 -46.70 -6.12
CA ASP A 336 -17.58 -47.44 -5.71
C ASP A 336 -16.74 -46.59 -4.73
N PRO A 337 -16.44 -47.09 -3.51
CA PRO A 337 -15.66 -46.36 -2.52
C PRO A 337 -14.29 -45.87 -3.03
N ARG A 338 -13.63 -46.64 -3.90
CA ARG A 338 -12.33 -46.27 -4.46
C ARG A 338 -12.42 -45.05 -5.37
N THR A 339 -13.47 -45.03 -6.18
CA THR A 339 -13.78 -43.95 -7.10
C THR A 339 -14.14 -42.65 -6.41
N LYS A 340 -15.01 -42.73 -5.40
CA LYS A 340 -15.35 -41.59 -4.54
C LYS A 340 -14.10 -41.00 -3.89
N ARG A 341 -13.19 -41.86 -3.43
CA ARG A 341 -11.90 -41.44 -2.87
C ARG A 341 -11.02 -40.74 -3.90
N ASN A 342 -10.93 -41.27 -5.12
CA ASN A 342 -10.13 -40.67 -6.20
C ASN A 342 -10.66 -39.29 -6.62
N ILE A 343 -11.98 -39.16 -6.81
CA ILE A 343 -12.62 -37.88 -7.12
C ILE A 343 -12.35 -36.88 -6.00
N ARG A 344 -12.59 -37.26 -4.74
CA ARG A 344 -12.33 -36.38 -3.59
C ARG A 344 -10.86 -35.97 -3.53
N GLN A 345 -9.92 -36.89 -3.70
CA GLN A 345 -8.48 -36.57 -3.70
C GLN A 345 -8.11 -35.58 -4.81
N TYR A 346 -8.64 -35.79 -6.01
CA TYR A 346 -8.42 -34.87 -7.13
C TYR A 346 -9.05 -33.49 -6.88
N LEU A 347 -10.33 -33.45 -6.48
CA LEU A 347 -11.05 -32.22 -6.17
C LEU A 347 -10.37 -31.45 -5.03
N THR A 348 -9.87 -32.14 -4.00
CA THR A 348 -9.08 -31.52 -2.92
C THR A 348 -7.79 -30.91 -3.46
N ALA A 349 -7.09 -31.62 -4.36
CA ALA A 349 -5.82 -31.15 -4.92
C ALA A 349 -5.99 -29.92 -5.83
N ILE A 350 -7.08 -29.83 -6.60
CA ILE A 350 -7.35 -28.65 -7.44
C ILE A 350 -7.99 -27.51 -6.65
N ALA A 351 -8.81 -27.81 -5.63
CA ALA A 351 -9.48 -26.81 -4.81
C ALA A 351 -8.50 -26.02 -3.94
N GLU A 352 -7.36 -26.62 -3.61
CA GLU A 352 -6.29 -25.95 -2.88
C GLU A 352 -5.85 -24.68 -3.63
N GLN A 353 -6.22 -23.52 -3.08
CA GLN A 353 -5.98 -22.20 -3.67
C GLN A 353 -6.71 -21.95 -5.01
N MET A 354 -7.74 -22.73 -5.32
CA MET A 354 -8.67 -22.38 -6.40
C MET A 354 -9.61 -21.28 -5.93
N SER A 355 -9.69 -20.21 -6.72
CA SER A 355 -10.72 -19.20 -6.56
C SER A 355 -11.25 -18.70 -7.88
N LEU A 356 -12.56 -18.50 -7.91
CA LEU A 356 -13.28 -17.84 -8.99
C LEU A 356 -13.67 -16.43 -8.53
N SER A 357 -13.22 -15.46 -9.29
CA SER A 357 -13.16 -14.05 -8.92
C SER A 357 -13.92 -13.22 -9.94
N PHE A 358 -14.87 -12.39 -9.53
CA PHE A 358 -15.70 -11.58 -10.46
C PHE A 358 -15.56 -10.07 -10.23
N SER A 359 -15.28 -9.34 -11.31
CA SER A 359 -15.44 -7.88 -11.43
C SER A 359 -16.72 -7.53 -12.18
N ASP A 360 -16.93 -6.23 -12.41
CA ASP A 360 -17.98 -5.71 -13.28
C ASP A 360 -17.75 -6.15 -14.74
N GLY A 361 -18.27 -7.33 -15.09
CA GLY A 361 -18.27 -7.87 -16.44
C GLY A 361 -17.16 -8.88 -16.76
N PHE A 362 -16.14 -9.06 -15.91
CA PHE A 362 -15.11 -10.08 -16.09
C PHE A 362 -15.06 -11.10 -14.95
N TYR A 363 -14.61 -12.31 -15.28
CA TYR A 363 -14.32 -13.38 -14.34
C TYR A 363 -12.87 -13.83 -14.48
N TYR A 364 -12.31 -14.34 -13.38
CA TYR A 364 -10.94 -14.84 -13.27
C TYR A 364 -10.95 -16.14 -12.47
N LEU A 365 -10.52 -17.24 -13.08
CA LEU A 365 -10.29 -18.51 -12.39
C LEU A 365 -8.80 -18.67 -12.13
N GLU A 366 -8.39 -18.50 -10.89
CA GLU A 366 -7.04 -18.81 -10.42
C GLU A 366 -7.05 -20.19 -9.77
N SER A 367 -6.13 -21.07 -10.17
CA SER A 367 -5.92 -22.36 -9.52
C SER A 367 -4.55 -22.94 -9.89
N LYS A 368 -4.10 -23.96 -9.13
CA LYS A 368 -2.90 -24.72 -9.46
C LYS A 368 -3.06 -25.51 -10.78
N TYR A 369 -4.28 -25.99 -11.02
CA TYR A 369 -4.65 -26.74 -12.22
C TYR A 369 -6.17 -26.80 -12.36
N PHE A 370 -6.67 -26.66 -13.59
CA PHE A 370 -8.07 -26.96 -13.93
C PHE A 370 -8.12 -27.70 -15.25
N HIS A 371 -8.74 -28.89 -15.26
CA HIS A 371 -8.67 -29.78 -16.42
C HIS A 371 -9.60 -29.28 -17.55
N PRO A 372 -9.14 -29.26 -18.81
CA PRO A 372 -9.94 -28.75 -19.94
C PRO A 372 -11.01 -29.73 -20.43
N LYS A 373 -11.26 -30.85 -19.74
CA LYS A 373 -12.21 -31.89 -20.15
C LYS A 373 -12.99 -32.37 -18.93
N ALA A 374 -14.20 -32.88 -19.18
CA ALA A 374 -15.03 -33.55 -18.19
C ALA A 374 -14.25 -34.63 -17.42
N LEU A 375 -14.40 -34.60 -16.10
CA LEU A 375 -13.92 -35.59 -15.13
C LEU A 375 -14.74 -36.90 -15.20
N ALA A 376 -16.03 -36.80 -15.50
CA ALA A 376 -16.93 -37.94 -15.62
C ALA A 376 -17.43 -38.13 -17.07
N ARG A 377 -17.46 -39.38 -17.55
CA ARG A 377 -18.06 -39.77 -18.84
C ARG A 377 -19.04 -40.92 -18.65
N GLU A 378 -20.14 -40.88 -19.38
CA GLU A 378 -21.00 -42.05 -19.54
C GLU A 378 -20.31 -43.07 -20.46
N VAL A 379 -20.30 -44.34 -20.03
CA VAL A 379 -19.83 -45.55 -20.73
C VAL A 379 -18.34 -45.92 -20.54
N ASN A 380 -18.13 -46.99 -19.77
CA ASN A 380 -16.98 -47.92 -19.72
C ASN A 380 -15.56 -47.43 -19.34
N GLU A 381 -15.33 -46.15 -19.06
CA GLU A 381 -14.06 -45.68 -18.49
C GLU A 381 -14.30 -44.99 -17.14
N PHE A 382 -14.06 -45.73 -16.06
CA PHE A 382 -14.21 -45.25 -14.69
C PHE A 382 -13.01 -44.35 -14.28
N ILE A 383 -13.30 -43.07 -14.03
CA ILE A 383 -12.67 -42.13 -13.06
C ILE A 383 -11.15 -41.97 -12.97
N PRO A 384 -10.73 -40.69 -12.98
CA PRO A 384 -10.74 -39.87 -14.18
C PRO A 384 -9.76 -40.53 -15.18
N ARG A 385 -9.63 -40.05 -16.43
CA ARG A 385 -8.26 -40.12 -16.97
C ARG A 385 -7.45 -39.39 -15.93
N THR A 386 -6.56 -40.08 -15.19
CA THR A 386 -5.61 -39.42 -14.31
C THR A 386 -5.20 -38.19 -15.09
N PRO A 387 -5.46 -36.97 -14.58
CA PRO A 387 -5.07 -35.76 -15.29
C PRO A 387 -3.69 -36.05 -15.85
N ASN A 388 -3.42 -35.73 -17.12
CA ASN A 388 -2.11 -36.01 -17.72
C ASN A 388 -0.94 -35.55 -16.81
N LYS A 389 -1.28 -34.65 -15.87
CA LYS A 389 -0.53 -34.19 -14.71
C LYS A 389 -0.83 -34.99 -13.41
N PRO A 390 0.14 -35.70 -12.82
CA PRO A 390 -0.01 -36.37 -11.51
C PRO A 390 -0.47 -35.44 -10.37
N ILE A 391 -1.23 -35.96 -9.40
CA ILE A 391 -1.73 -35.19 -8.24
C ILE A 391 -0.58 -34.50 -7.48
N ALA A 392 0.54 -35.19 -7.28
CA ALA A 392 1.72 -34.63 -6.63
C ALA A 392 2.26 -33.39 -7.37
N GLU A 393 2.20 -33.41 -8.70
CA GLU A 393 2.61 -32.28 -9.53
C GLU A 393 1.63 -31.11 -9.40
N ILE A 394 0.32 -31.38 -9.34
CA ILE A 394 -0.71 -30.36 -9.07
C ILE A 394 -0.46 -29.72 -7.71
N GLN A 395 -0.25 -30.51 -6.66
CA GLN A 395 -0.03 -30.01 -5.30
C GLN A 395 1.22 -29.13 -5.18
N SER A 396 2.29 -29.48 -5.91
CA SER A 396 3.53 -28.69 -5.96
C SER A 396 3.46 -27.44 -6.85
N ALA A 397 2.46 -27.34 -7.74
CA ALA A 397 2.37 -26.22 -8.67
C ALA A 397 1.94 -24.93 -7.95
N PRO A 398 2.50 -23.77 -8.32
CA PRO A 398 2.00 -22.49 -7.84
C PRO A 398 0.62 -22.18 -8.46
N PRO A 399 -0.27 -21.45 -7.77
CA PRO A 399 -1.52 -21.00 -8.34
C PRO A 399 -1.26 -20.03 -9.50
N GLN A 400 -2.02 -20.19 -10.58
CA GLN A 400 -1.93 -19.36 -11.78
C GLN A 400 -3.33 -19.06 -12.33
N LEU A 401 -3.46 -17.94 -13.04
CA LEU A 401 -4.69 -17.63 -13.77
C LEU A 401 -4.87 -18.65 -14.90
N GLN A 402 -5.85 -19.54 -14.76
CA GLN A 402 -6.16 -20.59 -15.73
C GLN A 402 -7.13 -20.09 -16.80
N LEU A 403 -8.21 -19.41 -16.38
CA LEU A 403 -9.26 -18.93 -17.26
C LEU A 403 -9.61 -17.48 -16.90
N PHE A 404 -9.94 -16.70 -17.91
CA PHE A 404 -10.52 -15.38 -17.74
C PHE A 404 -11.40 -15.05 -18.95
N GLY A 405 -12.38 -14.19 -18.74
CA GLY A 405 -13.27 -13.77 -19.82
C GLY A 405 -14.40 -12.91 -19.31
N GLN A 406 -15.39 -12.68 -20.17
CA GLN A 406 -16.56 -11.87 -19.84
C GLN A 406 -17.69 -12.73 -19.29
N TRP A 407 -18.51 -12.16 -18.41
CA TRP A 407 -19.77 -12.75 -17.97
C TRP A 407 -20.91 -11.77 -18.13
N ALA A 408 -22.12 -12.30 -18.26
CA ALA A 408 -23.35 -11.50 -18.35
C ALA A 408 -24.45 -12.10 -17.49
N LYS A 409 -25.37 -11.26 -17.03
CA LYS A 409 -26.60 -11.74 -16.40
C LYS A 409 -27.45 -12.45 -17.45
N ASP A 410 -27.96 -13.63 -17.11
CA ASP A 410 -28.88 -14.35 -17.98
C ASP A 410 -30.19 -13.54 -18.11
N ARG A 411 -30.69 -13.40 -19.33
CA ARG A 411 -31.96 -12.70 -19.59
C ARG A 411 -33.16 -13.52 -19.14
N ASN A 412 -33.01 -14.84 -19.14
CA ASN A 412 -34.11 -15.79 -18.95
C ASN A 412 -34.10 -16.46 -17.58
N SER A 413 -33.09 -16.20 -16.74
CA SER A 413 -32.97 -16.77 -15.39
C SER A 413 -32.37 -15.76 -14.42
N SER A 414 -32.46 -16.03 -13.12
CA SER A 414 -31.77 -15.25 -12.08
C SER A 414 -30.26 -15.53 -12.03
N GLY A 415 -29.73 -16.34 -12.95
CA GLY A 415 -28.33 -16.73 -13.02
C GLY A 415 -27.47 -15.84 -13.92
N PHE A 416 -26.23 -16.26 -14.09
CA PHE A 416 -25.23 -15.62 -14.95
C PHE A 416 -24.72 -16.63 -15.98
N ARG A 417 -24.23 -16.11 -17.11
CA ARG A 417 -23.63 -16.92 -18.17
C ARG A 417 -22.24 -16.42 -18.50
N THR A 418 -21.36 -17.36 -18.80
CA THR A 418 -20.03 -17.08 -19.32
C THR A 418 -19.57 -18.23 -20.22
N THR A 419 -18.42 -18.06 -20.88
CA THR A 419 -17.78 -19.08 -21.70
C THR A 419 -16.35 -19.28 -21.21
N PHE A 420 -16.04 -20.51 -20.82
CA PHE A 420 -14.69 -20.91 -20.45
C PHE A 420 -13.92 -21.26 -21.72
N GLN A 421 -12.88 -20.48 -22.01
CA GLN A 421 -11.97 -20.69 -23.13
C GLN A 421 -10.67 -21.31 -22.62
N PHE A 422 -10.53 -22.62 -22.79
CA PHE A 422 -9.31 -23.34 -22.46
C PHE A 422 -8.29 -23.13 -23.57
N ARG A 423 -7.08 -22.70 -23.20
CA ARG A 423 -6.00 -22.41 -24.16
C ARG A 423 -4.82 -23.35 -23.98
N ASP A 424 -4.16 -23.70 -25.07
CA ASP A 424 -2.91 -24.45 -25.03
C ASP A 424 -1.69 -23.57 -24.70
N ALA A 425 -0.51 -24.18 -24.68
CA ALA A 425 0.76 -23.47 -24.48
C ALA A 425 1.03 -22.38 -25.54
N ASN A 426 0.44 -22.50 -26.73
CA ASN A 426 0.53 -21.52 -27.82
C ASN A 426 -0.58 -20.45 -27.76
N ARG A 427 -1.37 -20.43 -26.67
CA ARG A 427 -2.52 -19.54 -26.44
C ARG A 427 -3.67 -19.72 -27.43
N GLN A 428 -3.68 -20.80 -28.21
CA GLN A 428 -4.79 -21.16 -29.07
C GLN A 428 -5.91 -21.79 -28.23
N VAL A 429 -7.15 -21.45 -28.56
CA VAL A 429 -8.32 -22.00 -27.87
C VAL A 429 -8.49 -23.46 -28.29
N VAL A 430 -8.33 -24.36 -27.33
CA VAL A 430 -8.46 -25.82 -27.52
C VAL A 430 -9.90 -26.26 -27.30
N GLU A 431 -10.57 -25.64 -26.32
CA GLU A 431 -11.91 -26.01 -25.93
C GLU A 431 -12.67 -24.79 -25.41
N GLU A 432 -13.92 -24.65 -25.84
CA GLU A 432 -14.84 -23.62 -25.34
C GLU A 432 -16.04 -24.27 -24.71
N THR A 433 -16.29 -23.99 -23.44
CA THR A 433 -17.43 -24.56 -22.69
C THR A 433 -18.31 -23.44 -22.18
N PRO A 434 -19.59 -23.36 -22.60
CA PRO A 434 -20.57 -22.50 -21.98
C PRO A 434 -20.77 -22.89 -20.51
N VAL A 435 -20.87 -21.88 -19.67
CA VAL A 435 -20.98 -22.02 -18.23
C VAL A 435 -22.20 -21.26 -17.73
N HIS A 436 -23.07 -21.98 -17.03
CA HIS A 436 -24.21 -21.40 -16.34
C HIS A 436 -23.92 -21.32 -14.84
N ILE A 437 -24.18 -20.15 -14.27
CA ILE A 437 -23.86 -19.84 -12.87
C ILE A 437 -25.15 -19.51 -12.13
N MET A 438 -25.48 -20.32 -11.13
CA MET A 438 -26.62 -20.12 -10.25
C MET A 438 -26.16 -19.63 -8.89
N MET A 439 -26.76 -18.53 -8.42
CA MET A 439 -26.44 -17.93 -7.12
C MET A 439 -27.48 -18.30 -6.07
N TYR A 440 -27.00 -18.73 -4.92
CA TYR A 440 -27.77 -18.94 -3.69
C TYR A 440 -27.30 -17.93 -2.62
N SER A 441 -27.84 -18.03 -1.40
CA SER A 441 -27.54 -17.06 -0.32
C SER A 441 -26.05 -17.00 0.04
N THR A 442 -25.39 -18.16 0.11
CA THR A 442 -23.97 -18.32 0.51
C THR A 442 -23.14 -19.14 -0.46
N GLN A 443 -23.79 -19.72 -1.48
CA GLN A 443 -23.18 -20.65 -2.41
C GLN A 443 -23.44 -20.22 -3.85
N MET A 444 -22.53 -20.59 -4.73
CA MET A 444 -22.64 -20.45 -6.16
C MET A 444 -22.43 -21.83 -6.79
N ILE A 445 -23.32 -22.24 -7.68
CA ILE A 445 -23.17 -23.47 -8.45
C ILE A 445 -22.83 -23.11 -9.88
N LEU A 446 -21.65 -23.58 -10.31
CA LEU A 446 -21.14 -23.42 -11.65
C LEU A 446 -21.38 -24.72 -12.43
N THR A 447 -22.13 -24.65 -13.53
CA THR A 447 -22.45 -25.81 -14.39
C THR A 447 -21.73 -25.69 -15.72
N LEU A 448 -20.92 -26.69 -16.08
CA LEU A 448 -20.20 -26.77 -17.35
C LEU A 448 -21.05 -27.52 -18.38
N GLU A 449 -21.67 -26.81 -19.32
CA GLU A 449 -22.72 -27.37 -20.19
C GLU A 449 -22.20 -28.46 -21.15
N LYS A 450 -20.95 -28.34 -21.61
CA LYS A 450 -20.32 -29.38 -22.47
C LYS A 450 -19.71 -30.53 -21.69
N PHE A 451 -19.57 -30.43 -20.37
CA PHE A 451 -18.94 -31.45 -19.53
C PHE A 451 -20.02 -32.27 -18.84
N PRO A 452 -20.76 -33.14 -19.56
CA PRO A 452 -22.03 -33.74 -19.13
C PRO A 452 -22.82 -33.07 -17.98
N GLY A 453 -22.91 -31.73 -17.96
CA GLY A 453 -23.56 -30.97 -16.88
C GLY A 453 -22.85 -31.00 -15.51
N GLU A 454 -21.53 -31.16 -15.47
CA GLU A 454 -20.70 -31.14 -14.25
C GLU A 454 -20.91 -29.86 -13.46
N LYS A 455 -21.11 -30.02 -12.15
CA LYS A 455 -21.41 -28.92 -11.23
C LYS A 455 -20.30 -28.77 -10.21
N TYR A 456 -19.78 -27.55 -10.11
CA TYR A 456 -18.79 -27.14 -9.13
C TYR A 456 -19.43 -26.15 -8.18
N VAL A 457 -19.32 -26.41 -6.88
CA VAL A 457 -19.90 -25.55 -5.84
C VAL A 457 -18.80 -24.67 -5.29
N PHE A 458 -19.10 -23.38 -5.17
CA PHE A 458 -18.22 -22.39 -4.57
C PHE A 458 -18.93 -21.67 -3.43
N VAL A 459 -18.17 -21.34 -2.40
CA VAL A 459 -18.60 -20.53 -1.25
C VAL A 459 -17.87 -19.20 -1.25
N ARG A 460 -18.47 -18.19 -0.65
CA ARG A 460 -17.81 -16.90 -0.46
C ARG A 460 -16.73 -17.04 0.62
N ASP A 461 -15.52 -16.59 0.30
CA ASP A 461 -14.38 -16.56 1.24
C ASP A 461 -14.51 -15.46 2.29
#